data_AF-A0A2G5E7K9-F1
#
_entry.id   AF-A0A2G5E7K9-F1
#
_cell.length_a   1.000
_cell.length_b   1.000
_cell.length_c   1.000
_cell.angle_alpha   90.00
_cell.angle_beta   90.00
_cell.angle_gamma   90.00
#
_symmetry.space_group_name_H-M   'P 1'
#
loop_
_entity.id
_entity.type
_entity.pdbx_description
1 polymer ?
#
loop_
_entity_poly.entity_id
_entity_poly.type
_entity_poly.pdbx_seq_one_letter_code
_entity_poly.pdbx_strand_id
1 'polypeptide(L)'
;MSKTAIEVAPKGGFSFDLCKRNEMILNKSGVKPPTYRKTGTTIVGLIFEDGVILGADTRATEGPIVADKNCEKIHYMAPNIYCCGAGTAADTEAVTDMVSSQLQLHRYATGRESRVVTALTLLKSHLFRYQGHVSAALVLGGVDITGPHLHTIYPHGSTDTLPYATMGSGSLAAMAMFESKYKEGLTVSFLFFTICSLEN
;
A
#
# COMPACT_ATOMS: atom_id res chain seq x y z
N MET A 1 11.86 -57.72 7.15
CA MET A 1 12.26 -56.40 6.61
C MET A 1 11.02 -55.71 6.06
N SER A 2 10.40 -54.81 6.83
CA SER A 2 9.21 -54.08 6.36
C SER A 2 9.66 -53.03 5.34
N LYS A 3 9.19 -53.15 4.10
CA LYS A 3 9.38 -52.13 3.07
C LYS A 3 8.56 -50.90 3.46
N THR A 4 9.20 -49.89 4.04
CA THR A 4 8.60 -48.57 4.20
C THR A 4 8.51 -47.95 2.82
N ALA A 5 7.33 -48.01 2.20
CA ALA A 5 7.07 -47.34 0.94
C ALA A 5 7.20 -45.82 1.18
N ILE A 6 8.23 -45.20 0.60
CA ILE A 6 8.31 -43.76 0.51
C ILE A 6 7.28 -43.38 -0.56
N GLU A 7 6.13 -42.87 -0.16
CA GLU A 7 5.13 -42.31 -1.07
C GLU A 7 5.76 -41.11 -1.78
N VAL A 8 6.19 -41.32 -3.03
CA VAL A 8 6.67 -40.25 -3.89
C VAL A 8 5.45 -39.44 -4.33
N ALA A 9 5.48 -38.13 -4.08
CA ALA A 9 4.41 -37.22 -4.47
C ALA A 9 4.06 -37.41 -5.96
N PRO A 10 2.77 -37.48 -6.33
CA PRO A 10 2.35 -37.77 -7.68
C PRO A 10 2.91 -36.71 -8.65
N LYS A 11 3.54 -37.18 -9.74
CA LYS A 11 4.01 -36.31 -10.83
C LYS A 11 2.80 -35.75 -11.58
N GLY A 12 2.39 -34.53 -11.22
CA GLY A 12 1.42 -33.72 -11.96
C GLY A 12 0.21 -33.31 -11.10
N GLY A 13 0.07 -32.00 -10.88
CA GLY A 13 -1.06 -31.39 -10.17
C GLY A 13 -0.64 -30.52 -8.96
N PHE A 14 -1.56 -29.67 -8.49
CA PHE A 14 -1.41 -28.92 -7.25
C PHE A 14 -1.23 -29.88 -6.05
N SER A 15 -0.13 -29.78 -5.32
CA SER A 15 0.06 -30.52 -4.05
C SER A 15 -0.52 -29.71 -2.90
N PHE A 16 -1.44 -30.33 -2.16
CA PHE A 16 -2.06 -29.78 -0.96
C PHE A 16 -1.51 -30.39 0.33
N ASP A 17 -0.40 -31.14 0.25
CA ASP A 17 0.18 -31.84 1.41
C ASP A 17 0.66 -30.85 2.47
N LEU A 18 1.16 -29.67 2.04
CA LEU A 18 1.51 -28.57 2.92
C LEU A 18 0.29 -27.97 3.62
N CYS A 19 -0.86 -27.89 2.95
CA CYS A 19 -2.11 -27.42 3.57
C CYS A 19 -2.56 -28.38 4.68
N LYS A 20 -2.57 -29.70 4.40
CA LYS A 20 -2.91 -30.74 5.39
C LYS A 20 -1.92 -30.76 6.56
N ARG A 21 -0.62 -30.62 6.29
CA ARG A 21 0.42 -30.53 7.34
C ARG A 21 0.18 -29.30 8.22
N ASN A 22 -0.06 -28.14 7.63
CA ASN A 22 -0.29 -26.91 8.37
C ASN A 22 -1.57 -27.01 9.22
N GLU A 23 -2.66 -27.57 8.68
CA GLU A 23 -3.90 -27.83 9.43
C GLU A 23 -3.67 -28.79 10.61
N MET A 24 -2.90 -29.85 10.42
CA MET A 24 -2.51 -30.77 11.48
C MET A 24 -1.70 -30.09 12.59
N ILE A 25 -0.77 -29.20 12.21
CA ILE A 25 0.04 -28.42 13.16
C ILE A 25 -0.84 -27.45 13.96
N LEU A 26 -1.75 -26.74 13.30
CA LEU A 26 -2.69 -25.83 13.95
C LEU A 26 -3.58 -26.56 14.97
N ASN A 27 -4.10 -27.73 14.61
CA ASN A 27 -4.99 -28.52 15.46
C ASN A 27 -4.28 -29.23 16.62
N LYS A 28 -3.05 -29.73 16.42
CA LYS A 28 -2.31 -30.48 17.44
C LYS A 28 -1.44 -29.63 18.36
N SER A 29 -0.90 -28.53 17.87
CA SER A 29 0.14 -27.77 18.57
C SER A 29 -0.42 -26.57 19.34
N GLY A 30 -1.72 -26.27 19.21
CA GLY A 30 -2.34 -25.09 19.82
C GLY A 30 -1.81 -23.76 19.28
N VAL A 31 -0.98 -23.79 18.24
CA VAL A 31 -0.39 -22.60 17.60
C VAL A 31 -1.48 -21.94 16.78
N LYS A 32 -1.86 -20.72 17.16
CA LYS A 32 -2.81 -19.92 16.36
C LYS A 32 -2.14 -19.51 15.05
N PRO A 33 -2.88 -19.50 13.93
CA PRO A 33 -2.35 -18.96 12.69
C PRO A 33 -2.00 -17.47 12.91
N PRO A 34 -0.93 -16.97 12.27
CA PRO A 34 -0.61 -15.55 12.34
C PRO A 34 -1.81 -14.73 11.85
N THR A 35 -2.37 -13.92 12.74
CA THR A 35 -3.48 -13.03 12.42
C THR A 35 -2.95 -11.79 11.73
N TYR A 36 -3.61 -11.32 10.66
CA TYR A 36 -3.26 -10.05 10.05
C TYR A 36 -3.69 -8.89 10.95
N ARG A 37 -2.86 -7.84 11.02
CA ARG A 37 -3.18 -6.63 11.78
C ARG A 37 -4.18 -5.80 11.00
N LYS A 38 -5.40 -5.66 11.50
CA LYS A 38 -6.37 -4.67 10.97
C LYS A 38 -5.95 -3.31 11.47
N THR A 39 -5.53 -2.44 10.55
CA THR A 39 -5.04 -1.09 10.87
C THR A 39 -6.14 -0.04 10.82
N GLY A 40 -7.38 -0.42 10.49
CA GLY A 40 -8.52 0.48 10.42
C GLY A 40 -8.37 1.60 9.40
N THR A 41 -7.37 1.51 8.52
CA THR A 41 -6.92 2.58 7.64
C THR A 41 -7.51 2.40 6.25
N THR A 42 -7.90 3.51 5.62
CA THR A 42 -8.33 3.57 4.22
C THR A 42 -7.61 4.74 3.57
N ILE A 43 -6.78 4.43 2.59
CA ILE A 43 -6.12 5.44 1.76
C ILE A 43 -6.53 5.26 0.31
N VAL A 44 -6.70 6.37 -0.38
CA VAL A 44 -7.14 6.42 -1.77
C VAL A 44 -6.32 7.42 -2.55
N GLY A 45 -6.21 7.20 -3.85
CA GLY A 45 -5.63 8.15 -4.77
C GLY A 45 -6.34 8.10 -6.11
N LEU A 46 -6.39 9.22 -6.81
CA LEU A 46 -7.01 9.30 -8.13
C LEU A 46 -6.39 10.42 -8.97
N ILE A 47 -6.18 10.13 -10.24
CA ILE A 47 -5.71 11.07 -11.27
C ILE A 47 -6.92 11.77 -11.87
N PHE A 48 -6.82 13.08 -12.02
CA PHE A 48 -7.79 13.92 -12.72
C PHE A 48 -7.08 14.80 -13.75
N GLU A 49 -7.83 15.63 -14.49
CA GLU A 49 -7.31 16.37 -15.65
C GLU A 49 -6.04 17.19 -15.34
N ASP A 50 -6.03 17.92 -14.22
CA ASP A 50 -4.91 18.82 -13.89
C ASP A 50 -3.96 18.27 -12.81
N GLY A 51 -4.14 17.03 -12.35
CA GLY A 51 -3.34 16.55 -11.22
C GLY A 51 -3.73 15.21 -10.61
N VAL A 52 -3.37 15.05 -9.34
CA VAL A 52 -3.65 13.87 -8.52
C VAL A 52 -4.26 14.32 -7.20
N ILE A 53 -5.29 13.62 -6.75
CA ILE A 53 -5.81 13.75 -5.38
C ILE A 53 -5.42 12.51 -4.59
N LEU A 54 -4.99 12.73 -3.36
CA LEU A 54 -4.77 11.71 -2.35
C LEU A 54 -5.74 11.95 -1.19
N GLY A 55 -6.33 10.89 -0.69
CA GLY A 55 -7.23 10.91 0.45
C GLY A 55 -6.88 9.83 1.45
N ALA A 56 -7.05 10.12 2.74
CA ALA A 56 -6.84 9.17 3.81
C ALA A 56 -7.78 9.49 4.97
N ASP A 57 -8.20 8.47 5.72
CA ASP A 57 -8.89 8.67 6.99
C ASP A 57 -7.90 9.04 8.10
N THR A 58 -8.36 9.64 9.20
CA THR A 58 -7.50 10.09 10.31
C THR A 58 -7.46 9.14 11.50
N ARG A 59 -8.25 8.05 11.49
CA ARG A 59 -8.32 7.12 12.61
C ARG A 59 -7.10 6.20 12.64
N ALA A 60 -6.41 6.11 13.77
CA ALA A 60 -5.38 5.10 14.03
C ALA A 60 -5.80 4.17 15.17
N THR A 61 -5.63 2.87 14.97
CA THR A 61 -6.03 1.84 15.94
C THR A 61 -4.83 1.01 16.39
N GLU A 62 -4.72 0.78 17.70
CA GLU A 62 -3.82 -0.21 18.27
C GLU A 62 -4.62 -1.45 18.67
N GLY A 63 -4.69 -2.41 17.75
CA GLY A 63 -5.60 -3.55 17.91
C GLY A 63 -7.07 -3.10 17.87
N PRO A 64 -7.92 -3.49 18.83
CA PRO A 64 -9.32 -3.09 18.84
C PRO A 64 -9.56 -1.66 19.38
N ILE A 65 -8.53 -0.98 19.88
CA ILE A 65 -8.66 0.33 20.55
C ILE A 65 -8.24 1.43 19.58
N VAL A 66 -9.01 2.52 19.53
CA VAL A 66 -8.61 3.74 18.81
C VAL A 66 -7.52 4.44 19.63
N ALA A 67 -6.30 4.44 19.11
CA ALA A 67 -5.15 5.07 19.73
C ALA A 67 -5.13 6.58 19.46
N ASP A 68 -5.46 6.97 18.22
CA ASP A 68 -5.56 8.37 17.81
C ASP A 68 -6.74 8.55 16.83
N LYS A 69 -7.43 9.67 16.96
CA LYS A 69 -8.53 10.07 16.08
C LYS A 69 -8.05 11.00 14.94
N ASN A 70 -6.90 11.64 15.10
CA ASN A 70 -6.37 12.68 14.24
C ASN A 70 -4.95 12.35 13.74
N CYS A 71 -4.70 11.10 13.40
CA CYS A 71 -3.43 10.66 12.84
C CYS A 71 -3.31 11.11 11.38
N GLU A 72 -2.23 11.81 11.04
CA GLU A 72 -1.90 12.15 9.67
C GLU A 72 -1.28 10.94 8.96
N LYS A 73 -1.84 10.56 7.80
CA LYS A 73 -1.37 9.43 6.99
C LYS A 73 -0.84 9.85 5.62
N ILE A 74 -0.88 11.14 5.33
CA ILE A 74 -0.43 11.73 4.08
C ILE A 74 0.90 12.40 4.36
N HIS A 75 1.98 11.78 3.92
CA HIS A 75 3.35 12.22 4.18
C HIS A 75 3.89 13.08 3.04
N TYR A 76 4.62 14.13 3.41
CA TYR A 76 5.30 15.01 2.47
C TYR A 76 6.59 14.36 1.94
N MET A 77 6.76 14.31 0.62
CA MET A 77 7.96 13.74 -0.02
C MET A 77 8.78 14.80 -0.74
N ALA A 78 8.11 15.68 -1.49
CA ALA A 78 8.70 16.79 -2.22
C ALA A 78 7.60 17.83 -2.50
N PRO A 79 7.92 19.06 -2.96
CA PRO A 79 6.91 20.09 -3.25
C PRO A 79 5.82 19.64 -4.23
N ASN A 80 6.14 18.69 -5.10
CA ASN A 80 5.26 18.15 -6.12
C ASN A 80 4.85 16.68 -5.88
N ILE A 81 5.19 16.09 -4.72
CA ILE A 81 4.98 14.66 -4.43
C ILE A 81 4.53 14.46 -2.98
N TYR A 82 3.45 13.71 -2.80
CA TYR A 82 2.96 13.23 -1.51
C TYR A 82 2.77 11.71 -1.53
N CYS A 83 2.78 11.09 -0.36
CA CYS A 83 2.62 9.65 -0.23
C CYS A 83 1.70 9.30 0.93
N CYS A 84 0.65 8.53 0.67
CA CYS A 84 -0.20 7.98 1.73
C CYS A 84 0.35 6.66 2.25
N GLY A 85 0.33 6.49 3.58
CA GLY A 85 0.76 5.27 4.25
C GLY A 85 -0.40 4.43 4.79
N ALA A 86 -0.35 3.12 4.56
CA ALA A 86 -1.18 2.12 5.21
C ALA A 86 -0.32 0.94 5.68
N GLY A 87 -0.78 0.24 6.73
CA GLY A 87 -0.02 -0.85 7.34
C GLY A 87 0.55 -0.45 8.69
N THR A 88 1.78 -0.87 8.99
CA THR A 88 2.43 -0.49 10.25
C THR A 88 2.83 0.98 10.18
N ALA A 89 2.22 1.82 11.04
CA ALA A 89 2.43 3.28 11.02
C ALA A 89 3.91 3.69 11.13
N ALA A 90 4.67 3.03 12.01
CA ALA A 90 6.10 3.31 12.17
C ALA A 90 6.93 2.97 10.91
N ASP A 91 6.58 1.89 10.22
CA ASP A 91 7.26 1.48 8.98
C ASP A 91 6.96 2.48 7.86
N THR A 92 5.70 2.93 7.76
CA THR A 92 5.31 3.91 6.73
C THR A 92 6.03 5.23 6.93
N GLU A 93 6.04 5.76 8.15
CA GLU A 93 6.69 7.04 8.49
C GLU A 93 8.20 6.98 8.26
N ALA A 94 8.87 5.94 8.77
CA ALA A 94 10.32 5.81 8.62
C ALA A 94 10.76 5.68 7.15
N VAL A 95 10.00 4.93 6.33
CA VAL A 95 10.32 4.77 4.91
C VAL A 95 10.06 6.05 4.13
N THR A 96 8.93 6.74 4.38
CA THR A 96 8.63 8.00 3.70
C THR A 96 9.64 9.08 4.04
N ASP A 97 10.03 9.22 5.31
CA ASP A 97 10.99 10.23 5.76
C ASP A 97 12.38 10.00 5.19
N MET A 98 12.82 8.74 5.15
CA MET A 98 14.08 8.35 4.55
C MET A 98 14.11 8.71 3.06
N VAL A 99 13.06 8.38 2.31
CA VAL A 99 13.01 8.69 0.87
C VAL A 99 12.84 10.19 0.63
N SER A 100 12.04 10.89 1.42
CA SER A 100 11.88 12.36 1.37
C SER A 100 13.23 13.07 1.50
N SER A 101 14.04 12.66 2.48
CA SER A 101 15.40 13.16 2.69
C SER A 101 16.31 12.89 1.49
N GLN A 102 16.25 11.69 0.92
CA GLN A 102 17.04 11.33 -0.28
C GLN A 102 16.62 12.13 -1.51
N LEU A 103 15.33 12.37 -1.70
CA LEU A 103 14.81 13.21 -2.77
C LEU A 103 15.28 14.65 -2.61
N GLN A 104 15.26 15.19 -1.39
CA GLN A 104 15.76 16.53 -1.11
C GLN A 104 17.26 16.67 -1.46
N LEU A 105 18.09 15.71 -1.04
CA LEU A 105 19.51 15.67 -1.41
C LEU A 105 19.70 15.57 -2.93
N HIS A 106 18.90 14.75 -3.60
CA HIS A 106 18.95 14.61 -5.06
C HIS A 106 18.58 15.90 -5.79
N ARG A 107 17.56 16.63 -5.32
CA ARG A 107 17.17 17.95 -5.85
C ARG A 107 18.29 18.98 -5.67
N TYR A 108 18.92 19.02 -4.50
CA TYR A 108 20.05 19.94 -4.27
C TYR A 108 21.26 19.61 -5.15
N ALA A 109 21.56 18.33 -5.36
CA ALA A 109 22.67 17.93 -6.22
C ALA A 109 22.43 18.22 -7.71
N THR A 110 21.18 18.07 -8.17
CA THR A 110 20.84 18.21 -9.60
C THR A 110 20.36 19.61 -9.99
N GLY A 111 19.90 20.41 -9.02
CA GLY A 111 19.26 21.70 -9.27
C GLY A 111 17.92 21.58 -10.02
N ARG A 112 17.27 20.41 -9.98
CA ARG A 112 16.02 20.12 -10.69
C ARG A 112 14.96 19.59 -9.72
N GLU A 113 13.70 19.72 -10.12
CA GLU A 113 12.58 19.15 -9.35
C GLU A 113 12.57 17.62 -9.39
N SER A 114 12.04 17.02 -8.33
CA SER A 114 11.96 15.56 -8.19
C SER A 114 10.94 14.98 -9.16
N ARG A 115 11.30 13.88 -9.83
CA ARG A 115 10.37 13.07 -10.63
C ARG A 115 9.68 12.02 -9.76
N VAL A 116 8.42 11.72 -10.05
CA VAL A 116 7.64 10.73 -9.26
C VAL A 116 8.27 9.34 -9.36
N VAL A 117 8.78 9.00 -10.55
CA VAL A 117 9.47 7.71 -10.82
C VAL A 117 10.71 7.51 -9.95
N THR A 118 11.41 8.60 -9.58
CA THR A 118 12.57 8.52 -8.69
C THR A 118 12.14 8.09 -7.29
N ALA A 119 11.09 8.70 -6.74
CA ALA A 119 10.52 8.33 -5.45
C ALA A 119 10.01 6.87 -5.46
N LEU A 120 9.28 6.49 -6.50
CA LEU A 120 8.79 5.12 -6.71
C LEU A 120 9.94 4.10 -6.67
N THR A 121 11.05 4.41 -7.34
CA THR A 121 12.20 3.51 -7.44
C THR A 121 12.92 3.34 -6.11
N LEU A 122 13.06 4.42 -5.32
CA LEU A 122 13.66 4.36 -3.99
C LEU A 122 12.79 3.53 -3.04
N LEU A 123 11.47 3.77 -3.04
CA LEU A 123 10.51 3.05 -2.20
C LEU A 123 10.49 1.56 -2.52
N LYS A 124 10.28 1.18 -3.78
CA LYS A 124 10.19 -0.23 -4.17
C LYS A 124 11.50 -0.99 -3.90
N SER A 125 12.64 -0.36 -4.14
CA SER A 125 13.96 -0.99 -3.92
C SER A 125 14.21 -1.20 -2.43
N HIS A 126 13.83 -0.24 -1.58
CA HIS A 126 13.91 -0.39 -0.14
C HIS A 126 13.01 -1.52 0.35
N LEU A 127 11.72 -1.51 0.01
CA LEU A 127 10.77 -2.52 0.49
C LEU A 127 11.12 -3.93 0.01
N PHE A 128 11.55 -4.06 -1.25
CA PHE A 128 12.02 -5.34 -1.79
C PHE A 128 13.27 -5.85 -1.06
N ARG A 129 14.20 -4.98 -0.67
CA ARG A 129 15.40 -5.37 0.11
C ARG A 129 15.03 -6.07 1.42
N TYR A 130 13.94 -5.65 2.06
CA TYR A 130 13.45 -6.25 3.30
C TYR A 130 12.46 -7.41 3.08
N GLN A 131 12.18 -7.81 1.83
CA GLN A 131 11.37 -9.00 1.51
C GLN A 131 10.02 -9.03 2.27
N GLY A 132 9.36 -7.88 2.44
CA GLY A 132 8.07 -7.76 3.12
C GLY A 132 8.10 -7.66 4.64
N HIS A 133 9.28 -7.64 5.29
CA HIS A 133 9.38 -7.42 6.74
C HIS A 133 9.01 -5.99 7.15
N VAL A 134 9.24 -5.02 6.26
CA VAL A 134 8.76 -3.65 6.40
C VAL A 134 7.35 -3.59 5.84
N SER A 135 6.34 -3.47 6.72
CA SER A 135 4.93 -3.60 6.36
C SER A 135 4.31 -2.25 6.01
N ALA A 136 4.84 -1.64 4.94
CA ALA A 136 4.36 -0.37 4.41
C ALA A 136 3.65 -0.59 3.06
N ALA A 137 2.35 -0.33 3.03
CA ALA A 137 1.56 -0.21 1.82
C ALA A 137 1.38 1.27 1.49
N LEU A 138 1.83 1.69 0.32
CA LEU A 138 1.95 3.10 -0.02
C LEU A 138 1.14 3.44 -1.26
N VAL A 139 0.52 4.63 -1.25
CA VAL A 139 -0.04 5.26 -2.45
C VAL A 139 0.74 6.54 -2.71
N LEU A 140 1.58 6.51 -3.75
CA LEU A 140 2.44 7.61 -4.15
C LEU A 140 1.75 8.43 -5.24
N GLY A 141 1.54 9.72 -4.99
CA GLY A 141 0.95 10.65 -5.95
C GLY A 141 1.82 11.87 -6.14
N GLY A 142 1.96 12.32 -7.39
CA GLY A 142 2.67 13.56 -7.68
C GLY A 142 2.46 14.03 -9.09
N VAL A 143 2.88 15.26 -9.36
CA VAL A 143 2.84 15.86 -10.69
C VAL A 143 4.25 16.24 -11.07
N ASP A 144 4.75 15.73 -12.20
CA ASP A 144 6.05 16.12 -12.72
C ASP A 144 5.93 16.65 -14.16
N ILE A 145 7.08 16.89 -14.80
CA ILE A 145 7.14 17.44 -16.16
C ILE A 145 6.45 16.57 -17.21
N THR A 146 6.20 15.29 -16.94
CA THR A 146 5.49 14.39 -17.86
C THR A 146 4.01 14.25 -17.51
N GLY A 147 3.53 14.94 -16.47
CA GLY A 147 2.13 14.96 -16.06
C GLY A 147 1.87 14.39 -14.66
N PRO A 148 0.60 14.13 -14.33
CA PRO A 148 0.20 13.51 -13.07
C PRO A 148 0.49 12.00 -13.08
N HIS A 149 1.04 11.50 -11.97
CA HIS A 149 1.31 10.07 -11.78
C HIS A 149 0.78 9.60 -10.45
N LEU A 150 0.16 8.41 -10.47
CA LEU A 150 -0.31 7.72 -9.29
C LEU A 150 0.20 6.28 -9.33
N HIS A 151 0.87 5.87 -8.25
CA HIS A 151 1.41 4.53 -8.11
C HIS A 151 1.04 3.93 -6.76
N THR A 152 0.77 2.63 -6.76
CA THR A 152 0.70 1.86 -5.52
C THR A 152 2.01 1.12 -5.33
N ILE A 153 2.46 0.99 -4.09
CA ILE A 153 3.58 0.14 -3.72
C ILE A 153 3.13 -0.78 -2.60
N TYR A 154 3.24 -2.08 -2.82
CA TYR A 154 2.91 -3.09 -1.81
C TYR A 154 4.13 -3.38 -0.92
N PRO A 155 3.93 -3.91 0.31
CA PRO A 155 5.03 -4.18 1.25
C PRO A 155 6.18 -5.06 0.70
N HIS A 156 5.89 -5.90 -0.30
CA HIS A 156 6.88 -6.77 -0.94
C HIS A 156 7.64 -6.10 -2.09
N GLY A 157 7.37 -4.82 -2.39
CA GLY A 157 8.05 -4.03 -3.40
C GLY A 157 7.46 -4.13 -4.81
N SER A 158 6.34 -4.82 -5.02
CA SER A 158 5.59 -4.71 -6.28
C SER A 158 4.92 -3.35 -6.40
N THR A 159 4.68 -2.92 -7.63
CA THR A 159 4.16 -1.59 -7.94
C THR A 159 3.17 -1.65 -9.08
N ASP A 160 2.04 -0.96 -8.95
CA ASP A 160 1.08 -0.77 -10.04
C ASP A 160 0.93 0.72 -10.38
N THR A 161 0.59 1.01 -11.63
CA THR A 161 0.26 2.36 -12.10
C THR A 161 -1.16 2.33 -12.62
N LEU A 162 -2.06 3.02 -11.93
CA LEU A 162 -3.50 2.99 -12.21
C LEU A 162 -4.07 4.41 -12.11
N PRO A 163 -5.18 4.72 -12.83
CA PRO A 163 -5.84 6.01 -12.75
C PRO A 163 -6.43 6.30 -11.37
N TYR A 164 -6.74 5.26 -10.59
CA TYR A 164 -7.17 5.36 -9.21
C TYR A 164 -6.66 4.15 -8.43
N ALA A 165 -6.51 4.32 -7.13
CA ALA A 165 -5.96 3.32 -6.23
C ALA A 165 -6.63 3.38 -4.87
N THR A 166 -6.79 2.23 -4.22
CA THR A 166 -7.23 2.13 -2.82
C THR A 166 -6.37 1.12 -2.09
N MET A 167 -5.97 1.43 -0.87
CA MET A 167 -5.16 0.56 -0.01
C MET A 167 -5.64 0.64 1.45
N GLY A 168 -5.21 -0.31 2.27
CA GLY A 168 -5.63 -0.44 3.67
C GLY A 168 -6.82 -1.39 3.87
N SER A 169 -7.36 -1.42 5.09
CA SER A 169 -8.44 -2.35 5.45
C SER A 169 -9.80 -1.99 4.87
N GLY A 170 -10.07 -0.71 4.59
CA GLY A 170 -11.31 -0.25 3.95
C GLY A 170 -11.20 -0.12 2.42
N SER A 171 -10.11 -0.61 1.82
CA SER A 171 -9.83 -0.47 0.38
C SER A 171 -10.95 -1.02 -0.51
N LEU A 172 -11.56 -2.15 -0.13
CA LEU A 172 -12.63 -2.79 -0.92
C LEU A 172 -13.89 -1.94 -0.99
N ALA A 173 -14.28 -1.29 0.11
CA ALA A 173 -15.43 -0.40 0.13
C ALA A 173 -15.16 0.86 -0.70
N ALA A 174 -13.96 1.43 -0.57
CA ALA A 174 -13.54 2.57 -1.38
C ALA A 174 -13.46 2.22 -2.87
N MET A 175 -12.99 1.01 -3.20
CA MET A 175 -12.89 0.54 -4.59
C MET A 175 -14.28 0.41 -5.23
N ALA A 176 -15.26 -0.16 -4.53
CA ALA A 176 -16.62 -0.27 -5.04
C ALA A 176 -17.22 1.11 -5.41
N MET A 177 -16.90 2.13 -4.63
CA MET A 177 -17.33 3.50 -4.90
C MET A 177 -16.63 4.09 -6.12
N PHE A 178 -15.32 3.91 -6.26
CA PHE A 178 -14.60 4.31 -7.47
C PHE A 178 -15.15 3.60 -8.71
N GLU A 179 -15.32 2.28 -8.69
CA GLU A 179 -15.88 1.55 -9.83
C GLU A 179 -17.28 2.03 -10.24
N SER A 180 -18.10 2.45 -9.27
CA SER A 180 -19.47 2.93 -9.56
C SER A 180 -19.55 4.37 -10.08
N LYS A 181 -18.66 5.27 -9.63
CA LYS A 181 -18.76 6.72 -9.84
C LYS A 181 -17.63 7.30 -10.70
N TYR A 182 -16.54 6.58 -10.89
CA TYR A 182 -15.39 7.05 -11.66
C TYR A 182 -15.75 7.28 -13.12
N LYS A 183 -15.21 8.36 -13.67
CA LYS A 183 -15.28 8.71 -15.09
C LYS A 183 -13.92 9.26 -15.49
N GLU A 184 -13.56 9.10 -16.75
CA GLU A 184 -12.37 9.76 -17.29
C GLU A 184 -12.64 11.27 -17.42
N GLY A 185 -11.61 12.10 -17.21
CA GLY A 185 -11.72 13.56 -17.31
C GLY A 185 -12.56 14.21 -16.21
N LEU A 186 -12.51 13.68 -14.99
CA LEU A 186 -13.21 14.29 -13.86
C LEU A 186 -12.62 15.67 -13.51
N THR A 187 -13.50 16.61 -13.18
CA THR A 187 -13.11 17.92 -12.63
C THR A 187 -12.98 17.85 -11.11
N VAL A 188 -12.15 18.72 -10.53
CA VAL A 188 -11.82 18.76 -9.08
C VAL A 188 -13.07 18.74 -8.19
N SER A 189 -14.12 19.49 -8.55
CA SER A 189 -15.35 19.63 -7.75
C SER A 189 -16.11 18.31 -7.61
N PHE A 190 -16.27 17.56 -8.71
CA PHE A 190 -16.95 16.27 -8.70
C PHE A 190 -16.12 15.20 -7.96
N LEU A 191 -14.79 15.37 -7.98
CA LEU A 191 -13.85 14.49 -7.32
C LEU A 191 -13.92 14.58 -5.81
N PHE A 192 -13.95 15.81 -5.28
CA PHE A 192 -14.06 16.05 -3.84
C PHE A 192 -15.35 15.42 -3.30
N PHE A 193 -16.46 15.55 -4.03
CA PHE A 193 -17.72 14.92 -3.65
C PHE A 193 -17.63 13.38 -3.65
N THR A 194 -16.94 12.79 -4.63
CA THR A 194 -16.78 11.33 -4.74
C THR A 194 -15.92 10.78 -3.60
N ILE A 195 -14.85 11.47 -3.22
CA ILE A 195 -13.96 11.07 -2.13
C ILE A 195 -14.64 11.28 -0.76
N CYS A 196 -15.30 12.43 -0.53
CA CYS A 196 -16.04 12.66 0.72
C CYS A 196 -17.24 11.72 0.88
N SER A 197 -17.82 11.23 -0.23
CA SER A 197 -18.86 10.19 -0.17
C SER A 197 -18.37 8.85 0.37
N LEU A 198 -17.06 8.65 0.56
CA LEU A 198 -16.51 7.43 1.17
C LEU A 198 -16.69 7.39 2.69
N GLU A 199 -17.01 8.53 3.33
CA GLU A 199 -17.18 8.62 4.78
C GLU A 199 -18.62 8.33 5.26
N ASN A 200 -19.60 8.27 4.36
CA ASN A 200 -21.03 8.01 4.65
C ASN A 200 -21.47 6.62 4.20
#